data_AF-A0AAV9GID9-F1
#
_entry.id   AF-A0AAV9GID9-F1
#
_cell.length_a   1.000
_cell.length_b   1.000
_cell.length_c   1.000
_cell.angle_alpha   90.00
_cell.angle_beta   90.00
_cell.angle_gamma   90.00
#
_symmetry.space_group_name_H-M   'P 1'
#
loop_
_entity.id
_entity.type
_entity.pdbx_description
1 polymer ?
#
loop_
_entity_poly.entity_id
_entity_poly.type
_entity_poly.pdbx_seq_one_letter_code
_entity_poly.pdbx_strand_id
1 'polypeptide(L)'
;MRLLTALAVAATATAQTSTVTSEYVDPITGFTFQSYATNSYRFGLILPSSNPATDLIAQIVGPLNTDGDGWVGIDFGSSMIGPLLLVAWPTGDPSSPVIASPRQAHGKSPDLVHVYDNHQVEASLIPKGTFVNTTHITATILCRGCVNSDSFDPLSDSGQFGYAYSVRSVDTPGSKDSRLSSHSPDGARGFFGVHIPGARSDDFATYAQAAVPVASSTGGPTTSGGSGATGTTGGVAATGTKPSGAKERKSGVLGLAFAGVVAAMWAMI
;
A
#
# COMPACT_ATOMS: atom_id res chain seq x y z
N MET A 1 32.78 -49.16 -41.52
CA MET A 1 33.67 -48.22 -40.80
C MET A 1 33.19 -46.79 -41.06
N ARG A 2 32.32 -46.24 -40.21
CA ARG A 2 32.00 -44.81 -40.18
C ARG A 2 31.77 -44.40 -38.73
N LEU A 3 32.73 -43.64 -38.22
CA LEU A 3 32.72 -42.98 -36.91
C LEU A 3 31.50 -42.05 -36.84
N LEU A 4 30.76 -42.10 -35.74
CA LEU A 4 29.78 -41.09 -35.38
C LEU A 4 30.15 -40.51 -34.01
N THR A 5 30.38 -39.21 -34.07
CA THR A 5 30.92 -38.27 -33.11
C THR A 5 30.02 -38.15 -31.87
N ALA A 6 30.58 -38.30 -30.68
CA ALA A 6 29.87 -38.04 -29.43
C ALA A 6 29.80 -36.52 -29.18
N LEU A 7 28.59 -35.96 -29.21
CA LEU A 7 28.32 -34.56 -28.88
C LEU A 7 28.16 -34.44 -27.35
N ALA A 8 29.15 -33.86 -26.68
CA ALA A 8 29.06 -33.57 -25.25
C ALA A 8 28.15 -32.35 -25.03
N VAL A 9 26.96 -32.57 -24.45
CA VAL A 9 26.07 -31.50 -23.99
C VAL A 9 26.56 -31.08 -22.61
N ALA A 10 27.22 -29.92 -22.52
CA ALA A 10 27.47 -29.25 -21.26
C ALA A 10 26.16 -28.63 -20.76
N ALA A 11 25.51 -29.27 -19.78
CA ALA A 11 24.36 -28.69 -19.10
C ALA A 11 24.85 -27.55 -18.20
N THR A 12 24.66 -26.31 -18.62
CA THR A 12 24.74 -25.16 -17.73
C THR A 12 23.51 -25.19 -16.82
N ALA A 13 23.68 -25.69 -15.61
CA ALA A 13 22.70 -25.50 -14.55
C ALA A 13 22.64 -24.01 -14.24
N THR A 14 21.66 -23.31 -14.82
CA THR A 14 21.27 -22.01 -14.30
C THR A 14 20.67 -22.27 -12.92
N ALA A 15 21.34 -21.80 -11.86
CA ALA A 15 20.74 -21.77 -10.55
C ALA A 15 19.46 -20.94 -10.69
N GLN A 16 18.30 -21.60 -10.64
CA GLN A 16 17.02 -20.92 -10.54
C GLN A 16 17.04 -20.22 -9.18
N THR A 17 17.35 -18.92 -9.17
CA THR A 17 17.13 -18.07 -8.00
C THR A 17 15.65 -18.15 -7.68
N SER A 18 15.31 -18.96 -6.68
CA SER A 18 13.99 -18.91 -6.07
C SER A 18 13.78 -17.47 -5.63
N THR A 19 12.73 -16.81 -6.13
CA THR A 19 12.34 -15.46 -5.74
C THR A 19 11.77 -15.52 -4.31
N VAL A 20 12.68 -15.73 -3.36
CA VAL A 20 12.40 -15.76 -1.93
C VAL A 20 12.84 -14.45 -1.30
N THR A 21 12.13 -14.01 -0.28
CA THR A 21 12.53 -12.86 0.53
C THR A 21 13.92 -13.02 1.15
N SER A 22 14.62 -11.92 1.37
CA SER A 22 15.87 -11.81 2.11
C SER A 22 15.85 -10.62 3.06
N GLU A 23 16.76 -10.58 4.03
CA GLU A 23 16.88 -9.43 4.94
C GLU A 23 17.16 -8.13 4.17
N TYR A 24 16.54 -7.03 4.63
CA TYR A 24 16.74 -5.69 4.11
C TYR A 24 16.56 -4.65 5.22
N VAL A 25 17.56 -3.80 5.42
CA VAL A 25 17.46 -2.65 6.34
C VAL A 25 16.97 -1.43 5.56
N ASP A 26 15.79 -0.92 5.91
CA ASP A 26 15.28 0.33 5.33
C ASP A 26 16.10 1.51 5.87
N PRO A 27 16.83 2.25 5.01
CA PRO A 27 17.68 3.34 5.45
C PRO A 27 16.91 4.53 6.02
N ILE A 28 15.60 4.65 5.73
CA ILE A 28 14.78 5.76 6.23
C ILE A 28 14.31 5.45 7.64
N THR A 29 13.62 4.33 7.84
CA THR A 29 13.10 3.97 9.17
C THR A 29 14.20 3.44 10.10
N GLY A 30 15.16 2.69 9.55
CA GLY A 30 16.12 1.86 10.28
C GLY A 30 15.60 0.45 10.57
N PHE A 31 14.41 0.08 10.06
CA PHE A 31 13.82 -1.22 10.35
C PHE A 31 14.44 -2.31 9.48
N THR A 32 14.63 -3.48 10.07
CA THR A 32 15.06 -4.69 9.36
C THR A 32 13.83 -5.49 8.94
N PHE A 33 13.59 -5.57 7.63
CA PHE A 33 12.50 -6.32 7.01
C PHE A 33 13.00 -7.63 6.42
N GLN A 34 12.14 -8.64 6.41
CA GLN A 34 12.24 -9.74 5.48
C GLN A 34 11.57 -9.34 4.16
N SER A 35 12.37 -9.07 3.13
CA SER A 35 11.97 -8.29 1.95
C SER A 35 12.06 -9.05 0.63
N TYR A 36 11.10 -8.79 -0.25
CA TYR A 36 11.10 -9.17 -1.65
C TYR A 36 11.11 -7.90 -2.51
N ALA A 37 11.84 -7.90 -3.63
CA ALA A 37 11.86 -6.77 -4.55
C ALA A 37 11.91 -7.22 -6.02
N THR A 38 11.30 -6.41 -6.87
CA THR A 38 11.44 -6.39 -8.33
C THR A 38 11.96 -5.01 -8.76
N ASN A 39 12.05 -4.77 -10.06
CA ASN A 39 12.41 -3.46 -10.59
C ASN A 39 11.39 -2.35 -10.25
N SER A 40 10.15 -2.71 -9.94
CA SER A 40 9.05 -1.74 -9.72
C SER A 40 8.32 -1.90 -8.40
N TYR A 41 8.50 -3.00 -7.68
CA TYR A 41 7.75 -3.30 -6.46
C TYR A 41 8.68 -3.81 -5.36
N ARG A 42 8.41 -3.43 -4.10
CA ARG A 42 9.04 -4.02 -2.93
C ARG A 42 8.00 -4.33 -1.86
N PHE A 43 8.18 -5.47 -1.23
CA PHE A 43 7.50 -5.86 -0.01
C PHE A 43 8.52 -6.07 1.11
N GLY A 44 8.15 -5.76 2.34
CA GLY A 44 8.89 -6.09 3.56
C GLY A 44 7.93 -6.57 4.64
N LEU A 45 8.31 -7.61 5.38
CA LEU A 45 7.55 -8.17 6.49
C LEU A 45 8.38 -8.13 7.78
N ILE A 46 7.73 -7.75 8.89
CA ILE A 46 8.23 -7.93 10.25
C ILE A 46 7.13 -8.56 11.10
N LEU A 47 7.49 -9.57 11.89
CA LEU A 47 6.63 -10.27 12.84
C LEU A 47 7.20 -10.17 14.25
N PRO A 48 6.36 -10.21 15.30
CA PRO A 48 6.84 -10.36 16.67
C PRO A 48 7.60 -11.68 16.85
N SER A 49 8.72 -11.67 17.58
CA SER A 49 9.47 -12.90 17.88
C SER A 49 8.74 -13.88 18.80
N SER A 50 8.06 -13.37 19.82
CA SER A 50 7.42 -14.16 20.89
C SER A 50 5.96 -14.53 20.64
N ASN A 51 5.25 -13.77 19.79
CA ASN A 51 3.87 -14.03 19.41
C ASN A 51 3.62 -13.62 17.94
N PRO A 52 4.17 -14.35 16.95
CA PRO A 52 4.07 -13.97 15.55
C PRO A 52 2.66 -14.13 14.97
N ALA A 53 1.67 -14.51 15.78
CA ALA A 53 0.35 -14.99 15.35
C ALA A 53 -0.79 -13.99 15.45
N THR A 54 -0.49 -12.69 15.58
CA THR A 54 -1.53 -11.67 15.68
C THR A 54 -1.25 -10.50 14.75
N ASP A 55 -0.13 -9.83 14.97
CA ASP A 55 0.19 -8.57 14.33
C ASP A 55 1.37 -8.71 13.37
N LEU A 56 1.42 -7.84 12.37
CA LEU A 56 2.54 -7.71 11.46
C LEU A 56 2.84 -6.24 11.13
N ILE A 57 4.07 -5.96 10.72
CA ILE A 57 4.42 -4.71 10.02
C ILE A 57 4.73 -5.07 8.58
N ALA A 58 4.03 -4.44 7.65
CA ALA A 58 4.25 -4.58 6.22
C ALA A 58 4.76 -3.27 5.64
N GLN A 59 5.82 -3.30 4.83
CA GLN A 59 6.20 -2.19 3.96
C GLN A 59 5.87 -2.57 2.51
N ILE A 60 5.12 -1.72 1.83
CA ILE A 60 4.74 -1.90 0.43
C ILE A 60 5.22 -0.68 -0.35
N VAL A 61 6.05 -0.91 -1.36
CA VAL A 61 6.53 0.13 -2.28
C VAL A 61 6.12 -0.26 -3.69
N GLY A 62 5.57 0.68 -4.43
CA GLY A 62 5.23 0.45 -5.83
C GLY A 62 4.98 1.74 -6.59
N PRO A 63 4.78 1.61 -7.91
CA PRO A 63 4.78 2.75 -8.80
C PRO A 63 3.44 3.49 -8.77
N LEU A 64 3.51 4.78 -9.07
CA LEU A 64 2.39 5.67 -9.33
C LEU A 64 2.48 6.17 -10.78
N ASN A 65 1.38 6.69 -11.31
CA ASN A 65 1.42 7.41 -12.56
C ASN A 65 2.06 8.80 -12.39
N THR A 66 2.16 9.55 -13.48
CA THR A 66 2.76 10.89 -13.50
C THR A 66 2.02 11.93 -12.66
N ASP A 67 0.75 11.68 -12.33
CA ASP A 67 -0.09 12.54 -11.50
C ASP A 67 0.01 12.15 -10.00
N GLY A 68 0.79 11.12 -9.67
CA GLY A 68 0.91 10.60 -8.30
C GLY A 68 -0.25 9.70 -7.89
N ASP A 69 -1.04 9.19 -8.83
CA ASP A 69 -2.15 8.27 -8.57
C ASP A 69 -1.73 6.80 -8.76
N GLY A 70 -2.46 5.92 -8.08
CA GLY A 70 -2.30 4.47 -8.18
C GLY A 70 -2.61 3.79 -6.86
N TRP A 71 -2.41 2.48 -6.82
CA TRP A 71 -2.51 1.69 -5.59
C TRP A 71 -1.54 0.52 -5.65
N VAL A 72 -1.10 0.08 -4.46
CA VAL A 72 -0.23 -1.08 -4.26
C VAL A 72 -0.87 -2.03 -3.26
N GLY A 73 -0.63 -3.32 -3.41
CA GLY A 73 -1.23 -4.31 -2.53
C GLY A 73 -0.44 -5.60 -2.43
N ILE A 74 -0.64 -6.25 -1.28
CA ILE A 74 -0.13 -7.57 -0.96
C ILE A 74 -1.30 -8.50 -0.63
N ASP A 75 -1.18 -9.73 -1.10
CA ASP A 75 -2.00 -10.89 -0.78
C ASP A 75 -1.19 -11.79 0.16
N PHE A 76 -1.73 -12.08 1.34
CA PHE A 76 -1.09 -12.93 2.35
C PHE A 76 -1.26 -14.44 2.10
N GLY A 77 -1.67 -14.83 0.89
CA GLY A 77 -1.73 -16.20 0.40
C GLY A 77 -1.29 -16.35 -1.07
N SER A 78 -1.66 -17.48 -1.67
CA SER A 78 -1.28 -17.89 -3.03
C SER A 78 -2.36 -17.61 -4.09
N SER A 79 -3.39 -16.83 -3.75
CA SER A 79 -4.54 -16.54 -4.62
C SER A 79 -5.18 -15.23 -4.19
N MET A 80 -5.45 -14.33 -5.14
CA MET A 80 -6.17 -13.08 -4.86
C MET A 80 -7.52 -13.30 -4.14
N ILE A 81 -8.24 -14.37 -4.49
CA ILE A 81 -9.56 -14.69 -3.93
C ILE A 81 -9.37 -15.54 -2.68
N GLY A 82 -9.92 -15.09 -1.56
CA GLY A 82 -9.92 -15.81 -0.28
C GLY A 82 -9.03 -15.19 0.80
N PRO A 83 -7.73 -14.94 0.58
CA PRO A 83 -6.88 -14.38 1.61
C PRO A 83 -7.19 -12.93 1.97
N LEU A 84 -6.73 -12.54 3.16
CA LEU A 84 -6.60 -11.15 3.57
C LEU A 84 -5.62 -10.44 2.62
N LEU A 85 -6.07 -9.30 2.11
CA LEU A 85 -5.29 -8.40 1.29
C LEU A 85 -5.01 -7.13 2.09
N LEU A 86 -3.84 -6.54 1.91
CA LEU A 86 -3.53 -5.20 2.42
C LEU A 86 -3.19 -4.30 1.24
N VAL A 87 -3.98 -3.24 1.07
CA VAL A 87 -3.89 -2.32 -0.07
C VAL A 87 -3.64 -0.91 0.43
N ALA A 88 -2.78 -0.15 -0.25
CA ALA A 88 -2.52 1.24 0.06
C ALA A 88 -2.50 2.11 -1.20
N TRP A 89 -2.92 3.37 -1.06
CA TRP A 89 -2.91 4.36 -2.14
C TRP A 89 -2.74 5.79 -1.62
N PRO A 90 -2.25 6.71 -2.45
CA PRO A 90 -2.23 8.13 -2.14
C PRO A 90 -3.63 8.72 -2.04
N THR A 91 -3.88 9.60 -1.08
CA THR A 91 -5.18 10.28 -0.94
C THR A 91 -5.28 11.55 -1.78
N GLY A 92 -4.15 12.09 -2.23
CA GLY A 92 -4.02 13.44 -2.77
C GLY A 92 -4.01 14.56 -1.71
N ASP A 93 -4.21 14.24 -0.44
CA ASP A 93 -4.17 15.18 0.68
C ASP A 93 -2.80 15.15 1.39
N PRO A 94 -2.03 16.26 1.39
CA PRO A 94 -0.72 16.30 2.04
C PRO A 94 -0.78 16.10 3.57
N SER A 95 -1.93 16.31 4.22
CA SER A 95 -2.11 16.09 5.66
C SER A 95 -2.38 14.63 6.03
N SER A 96 -2.81 13.82 5.07
CA SER A 96 -3.05 12.38 5.22
C SER A 96 -2.66 11.66 3.94
N PRO A 97 -1.36 11.58 3.60
CA PRO A 97 -0.90 11.31 2.24
C PRO A 97 -1.22 9.91 1.72
N VAL A 98 -1.50 8.96 2.61
CA VAL A 98 -1.75 7.56 2.27
C VAL A 98 -2.95 7.04 3.07
N ILE A 99 -3.75 6.18 2.45
CA ILE A 99 -4.68 5.28 3.14
C ILE A 99 -4.16 3.86 3.02
N ALA A 100 -4.30 3.07 4.09
CA ALA A 100 -4.15 1.62 4.08
C ALA A 100 -5.51 0.98 4.37
N SER A 101 -5.87 -0.04 3.60
CA SER A 101 -7.13 -0.76 3.72
C SER A 101 -6.90 -2.26 3.66
N PRO A 102 -7.21 -2.98 4.76
CA PRO A 102 -7.47 -4.41 4.72
C PRO A 102 -8.66 -4.71 3.79
N ARG A 103 -8.51 -5.70 2.91
CA ARG A 103 -9.51 -6.09 1.90
C ARG A 103 -9.62 -7.62 1.79
N GLN A 104 -10.68 -8.10 1.16
CA GLN A 104 -10.81 -9.48 0.69
C GLN A 104 -11.45 -9.48 -0.69
N ALA A 105 -11.01 -10.38 -1.58
CA ALA A 105 -11.67 -10.59 -2.85
C ALA A 105 -12.54 -11.86 -2.81
N HIS A 106 -13.77 -11.76 -3.33
CA HIS A 106 -14.70 -12.87 -3.52
C HIS A 106 -14.86 -13.23 -5.02
N GLY A 107 -14.09 -12.56 -5.88
CA GLY A 107 -14.03 -12.84 -7.31
C GLY A 107 -12.98 -11.98 -8.00
N LYS A 108 -12.92 -12.08 -9.34
CA LYS A 108 -11.85 -11.45 -10.15
C LYS A 108 -12.17 -10.01 -10.59
N SER A 109 -13.40 -9.54 -10.40
CA SER A 109 -13.77 -8.15 -10.71
C SER A 109 -13.42 -7.25 -9.53
N PRO A 110 -12.98 -6.00 -9.74
CA PRO A 110 -12.80 -5.04 -8.65
C PRO A 110 -14.07 -4.81 -7.81
N ASP A 111 -15.26 -5.03 -8.39
CA ASP A 111 -16.54 -4.92 -7.68
C ASP A 111 -16.74 -6.00 -6.60
N LEU A 112 -15.92 -7.05 -6.63
CA LEU A 112 -15.96 -8.17 -5.68
C LEU A 112 -14.81 -8.09 -4.66
N VAL A 113 -14.18 -6.92 -4.53
CA VAL A 113 -13.14 -6.65 -3.53
C VAL A 113 -13.70 -5.69 -2.48
N HIS A 114 -13.90 -6.19 -1.28
CA HIS A 114 -14.55 -5.46 -0.20
C HIS A 114 -13.59 -5.16 0.94
N VAL A 115 -13.97 -4.20 1.80
CA VAL A 115 -13.29 -3.99 3.08
C VAL A 115 -13.36 -5.28 3.88
N TYR A 116 -12.22 -5.71 4.40
CA TYR A 116 -12.14 -6.94 5.17
C TYR A 116 -12.89 -6.78 6.51
N ASP A 117 -13.81 -7.71 6.79
CA ASP A 117 -14.65 -7.70 8.00
C ASP A 117 -14.77 -9.08 8.67
N ASN A 118 -14.13 -10.13 8.15
CA ASN A 118 -14.16 -11.47 8.74
C ASN A 118 -13.53 -11.55 10.14
N HIS A 119 -12.48 -10.77 10.39
CA HIS A 119 -11.78 -10.68 11.67
C HIS A 119 -11.57 -9.22 12.06
N GLN A 120 -11.38 -8.97 13.36
CA GLN A 120 -11.00 -7.65 13.86
C GLN A 120 -9.58 -7.34 13.43
N VAL A 121 -9.44 -6.47 12.43
CA VAL A 121 -8.16 -6.02 11.89
C VAL A 121 -8.08 -4.49 11.92
N GLU A 122 -6.90 -3.97 12.20
CA GLU A 122 -6.64 -2.54 12.21
C GLU A 122 -5.33 -2.23 11.47
N ALA A 123 -5.42 -1.39 10.45
CA ALA A 123 -4.25 -0.85 9.76
C ALA A 123 -3.93 0.56 10.30
N SER A 124 -2.69 0.76 10.72
CA SER A 124 -2.12 2.04 11.16
C SER A 124 -0.85 2.32 10.35
N LEU A 125 -0.58 3.59 10.03
CA LEU A 125 0.62 3.96 9.26
C LEU A 125 1.78 4.28 10.19
N ILE A 126 2.99 3.91 9.80
CA ILE A 126 4.24 4.36 10.43
C ILE A 126 4.76 5.54 9.61
N PRO A 127 4.63 6.81 10.07
CA PRO A 127 4.86 7.99 9.24
C PRO A 127 6.27 8.08 8.67
N LYS A 128 7.29 7.69 9.45
CA LYS A 128 8.69 7.72 9.00
C LYS A 128 8.95 6.84 7.77
N GLY A 129 8.18 5.76 7.62
CA GLY A 129 8.25 4.84 6.47
C GLY A 129 7.07 4.99 5.52
N THR A 130 6.32 6.10 5.58
CA THR A 130 5.12 6.31 4.75
C THR A 130 5.19 7.65 4.04
N PHE A 131 5.33 7.62 2.73
CA PHE A 131 5.42 8.83 1.91
C PHE A 131 5.07 8.55 0.44
N VAL A 132 4.70 9.61 -0.25
CA VAL A 132 4.38 9.62 -1.68
C VAL A 132 5.32 10.60 -2.36
N ASN A 133 5.94 10.17 -3.46
CA ASN A 133 6.66 11.05 -4.36
C ASN A 133 6.06 10.98 -5.78
N THR A 134 6.70 11.60 -6.76
CA THR A 134 6.17 11.70 -8.13
C THR A 134 6.08 10.37 -8.88
N THR A 135 6.73 9.32 -8.41
CA THR A 135 6.78 8.02 -9.11
C THR A 135 6.41 6.83 -8.25
N HIS A 136 6.42 6.96 -6.92
CA HIS A 136 6.21 5.84 -6.01
C HIS A 136 5.44 6.26 -4.76
N ILE A 137 4.68 5.29 -4.26
CA ILE A 137 4.19 5.25 -2.89
C ILE A 137 5.09 4.30 -2.09
N THR A 138 5.44 4.70 -0.87
CA THR A 138 5.94 3.81 0.19
C THR A 138 4.91 3.86 1.31
N ALA A 139 4.34 2.71 1.68
CA ALA A 139 3.41 2.58 2.79
C ALA A 139 3.97 1.57 3.79
N THR A 140 4.33 2.04 4.99
CA THR A 140 4.72 1.16 6.10
C THR A 140 3.56 1.09 7.08
N ILE A 141 3.00 -0.10 7.25
CA ILE A 141 1.72 -0.33 7.89
C ILE A 141 1.92 -1.31 9.05
N LEU A 142 1.52 -0.91 10.25
CA LEU A 142 1.25 -1.83 11.34
C LEU A 142 -0.17 -2.37 11.15
N CYS A 143 -0.29 -3.69 10.99
CA CYS A 143 -1.54 -4.39 10.74
C CYS A 143 -1.83 -5.30 11.93
N ARG A 144 -2.69 -4.85 12.84
CA ARG A 144 -3.08 -5.61 14.02
C ARG A 144 -4.14 -6.64 13.67
N GLY A 145 -4.01 -7.86 14.20
CA GLY A 145 -4.92 -8.98 13.93
C GLY A 145 -4.84 -9.55 12.50
N CYS A 146 -3.88 -9.09 11.69
CA CYS A 146 -3.76 -9.49 10.29
C CYS A 146 -3.07 -10.85 10.08
N VAL A 147 -2.47 -11.41 11.13
CA VAL A 147 -2.09 -12.82 11.15
C VAL A 147 -3.24 -13.62 11.74
N ASN A 148 -4.07 -14.19 10.87
CA ASN A 148 -5.28 -14.94 11.19
C ASN A 148 -5.54 -16.07 10.15
N SER A 149 -6.69 -16.74 10.24
CA SER A 149 -7.05 -17.87 9.36
C SER A 149 -7.21 -17.53 7.88
N ASP A 150 -7.39 -16.26 7.53
CA ASP A 150 -7.44 -15.80 6.13
C ASP A 150 -6.05 -15.34 5.63
N SER A 151 -4.97 -15.51 6.40
CA SER A 151 -3.63 -15.05 6.02
C SER A 151 -2.68 -16.23 5.78
N PHE A 152 -1.59 -16.31 6.55
CA PHE A 152 -0.58 -17.35 6.49
C PHE A 152 -0.33 -17.95 7.87
N ASP A 153 0.29 -19.14 7.91
CA ASP A 153 0.78 -19.73 9.14
C ASP A 153 2.11 -19.06 9.55
N PRO A 154 2.14 -18.28 10.64
CA PRO A 154 3.35 -17.59 11.11
C PRO A 154 4.41 -18.53 11.70
N LEU A 155 4.05 -19.80 11.94
CA LEU A 155 4.93 -20.83 12.48
C LEU A 155 5.57 -21.69 11.38
N SER A 156 5.10 -21.60 10.15
CA SER A 156 5.71 -22.28 9.00
C SER A 156 7.13 -21.76 8.72
N ASP A 157 7.99 -22.61 8.16
CA ASP A 157 9.32 -22.20 7.69
C ASP A 157 9.25 -21.33 6.43
N SER A 158 8.16 -21.46 5.66
CA SER A 158 7.97 -20.73 4.42
C SER A 158 6.50 -20.40 4.13
N GLY A 159 6.29 -19.38 3.32
CA GLY A 159 4.99 -18.99 2.78
C GLY A 159 5.10 -18.61 1.30
N GLN A 160 3.95 -18.42 0.67
CA GLN A 160 3.86 -17.85 -0.67
C GLN A 160 2.86 -16.71 -0.63
N PHE A 161 3.29 -15.51 -1.01
CA PHE A 161 2.47 -14.31 -1.07
C PHE A 161 2.31 -13.84 -2.51
N GLY A 162 1.23 -13.11 -2.77
CA GLY A 162 0.98 -12.40 -4.01
C GLY A 162 1.20 -10.91 -3.87
N TYR A 163 1.63 -10.23 -4.93
CA TYR A 163 1.56 -8.77 -5.01
C TYR A 163 0.70 -8.34 -6.19
N ALA A 164 0.13 -7.14 -6.09
CA ALA A 164 -0.51 -6.46 -7.20
C ALA A 164 -0.38 -4.94 -7.04
N TYR A 165 -0.34 -4.22 -8.15
CA TYR A 165 -0.46 -2.76 -8.15
C TYR A 165 -1.12 -2.28 -9.45
N SER A 166 -1.64 -1.05 -9.43
CA SER A 166 -2.11 -0.33 -10.62
C SER A 166 -1.67 1.13 -10.56
N VAL A 167 -1.30 1.71 -11.69
CA VAL A 167 -1.07 3.17 -11.79
C VAL A 167 -2.35 3.93 -12.13
N ARG A 168 -3.50 3.24 -12.19
CA ARG A 168 -4.82 3.89 -12.26
C ARG A 168 -5.32 4.19 -10.85
N SER A 169 -5.78 5.42 -10.64
CA SER A 169 -6.34 5.85 -9.35
C SER A 169 -7.51 4.96 -8.91
N VAL A 170 -7.76 4.95 -7.60
CA VAL A 170 -8.99 4.39 -7.02
C VAL A 170 -10.15 5.38 -7.22
N ASP A 171 -11.40 4.92 -7.15
CA ASP A 171 -12.55 5.77 -7.50
C ASP A 171 -12.74 6.96 -6.53
N THR A 172 -12.39 6.80 -5.25
CA THR A 172 -12.48 7.85 -4.21
C THR A 172 -11.26 7.80 -3.27
N PRO A 173 -10.16 8.50 -3.60
CA PRO A 173 -8.89 8.39 -2.88
C PRO A 173 -8.94 8.65 -1.36
N GLY A 174 -9.88 9.48 -0.88
CA GLY A 174 -10.06 9.78 0.54
C GLY A 174 -10.88 8.76 1.34
N SER A 175 -11.37 7.68 0.72
CA SER A 175 -12.23 6.69 1.39
C SER A 175 -11.59 5.31 1.47
N LYS A 176 -11.54 4.73 2.67
CA LYS A 176 -11.00 3.38 2.89
C LYS A 176 -11.75 2.27 2.16
N ASP A 177 -13.00 2.49 1.78
CA ASP A 177 -13.85 1.54 1.04
C ASP A 177 -13.83 1.76 -0.49
N SER A 178 -13.07 2.76 -0.95
CA SER A 178 -12.92 3.13 -2.36
C SER A 178 -12.76 1.91 -3.25
N ARG A 179 -13.49 1.91 -4.37
CA ARG A 179 -13.37 0.85 -5.36
C ARG A 179 -12.01 0.94 -6.03
N LEU A 180 -11.32 -0.19 -6.08
CA LEU A 180 -10.00 -0.30 -6.71
C LEU A 180 -10.15 -0.35 -8.24
N SER A 181 -9.18 0.21 -8.95
CA SER A 181 -9.00 -0.07 -10.36
C SER A 181 -8.39 -1.48 -10.55
N SER A 182 -8.53 -2.08 -11.73
CA SER A 182 -7.84 -3.34 -12.03
C SER A 182 -6.32 -3.15 -12.04
N HIS A 183 -5.55 -4.13 -11.52
CA HIS A 183 -4.08 -4.18 -11.61
C HIS A 183 -3.56 -4.54 -13.02
N SER A 184 -4.44 -4.51 -14.03
CA SER A 184 -4.18 -4.84 -15.43
C SER A 184 -5.13 -4.01 -16.30
N PRO A 185 -4.69 -3.47 -17.45
CA PRO A 185 -3.35 -3.64 -18.06
C PRO A 185 -2.27 -2.71 -17.50
N ASP A 186 -2.63 -1.63 -16.80
CA ASP A 186 -1.70 -0.57 -16.38
C ASP A 186 -1.13 -0.84 -14.98
N GLY A 187 -0.69 -2.06 -14.75
CA GLY A 187 -0.22 -2.54 -13.47
C GLY A 187 0.53 -3.85 -13.60
N ALA A 188 0.88 -4.47 -12.48
CA ALA A 188 1.45 -5.81 -12.48
C ALA A 188 0.94 -6.62 -11.30
N ARG A 189 1.17 -7.93 -11.40
CA ARG A 189 0.96 -8.89 -10.31
C ARG A 189 2.01 -9.99 -10.38
N GLY A 190 2.21 -10.68 -9.28
CA GLY A 190 3.06 -11.86 -9.23
C GLY A 190 2.99 -12.56 -7.89
N PHE A 191 3.75 -13.65 -7.77
CA PHE A 191 3.90 -14.42 -6.52
C PHE A 191 5.37 -14.55 -6.18
N PHE A 192 5.66 -14.67 -4.89
CA PHE A 192 7.02 -14.87 -4.38
C PHE A 192 7.00 -15.73 -3.11
N GLY A 193 8.13 -16.40 -2.84
CA GLY A 193 8.32 -17.16 -1.62
C GLY A 193 8.71 -16.24 -0.47
N VAL A 194 8.29 -16.59 0.75
CA VAL A 194 8.64 -15.88 1.97
C VAL A 194 9.32 -16.84 2.92
N HIS A 195 10.47 -16.45 3.47
CA HIS A 195 11.11 -17.15 4.59
C HIS A 195 10.59 -16.54 5.88
N ILE A 196 9.53 -17.15 6.43
CA ILE A 196 8.74 -16.60 7.55
C ILE A 196 9.57 -16.45 8.83
N PRO A 197 10.43 -17.41 9.24
CA PRO A 197 11.28 -17.24 10.42
C PRO A 197 12.17 -16.01 10.35
N GLY A 198 12.65 -15.63 9.15
CA GLY A 198 13.48 -14.45 8.94
C GLY A 198 12.76 -13.12 9.15
N ALA A 199 11.42 -13.13 9.16
CA ALA A 199 10.63 -11.92 9.44
C ALA A 199 10.47 -11.63 10.93
N ARG A 200 10.84 -12.56 11.81
CA ARG A 200 10.66 -12.41 13.27
C ARG A 200 11.70 -11.44 13.83
N SER A 201 11.24 -10.48 14.63
CA SER A 201 12.10 -9.46 15.22
C SER A 201 11.73 -9.20 16.67
N ASP A 202 12.74 -9.12 17.54
CA ASP A 202 12.60 -8.66 18.92
C ASP A 202 12.27 -7.16 19.00
N ASP A 203 12.61 -6.40 17.95
CA ASP A 203 12.35 -4.96 17.85
C ASP A 203 10.92 -4.63 17.40
N PHE A 204 10.09 -5.64 17.09
CA PHE A 204 8.73 -5.44 16.59
C PHE A 204 7.93 -4.46 17.45
N ALA A 205 7.94 -4.64 18.77
CA ALA A 205 7.21 -3.78 19.70
C ALA A 205 7.72 -2.33 19.70
N THR A 206 9.03 -2.13 19.47
CA THR A 206 9.64 -0.80 19.32
C THR A 206 9.18 -0.16 18.01
N TYR A 207 9.19 -0.92 16.90
CA TYR A 207 8.75 -0.43 15.60
C TYR A 207 7.25 -0.10 15.60
N ALA A 208 6.43 -0.92 16.23
CA ALA A 208 4.97 -0.75 16.32
C ALA A 208 4.55 0.52 17.07
N GLN A 209 5.36 1.01 18.02
CA GLN A 209 5.08 2.27 18.75
C GLN A 209 5.10 3.51 17.84
N ALA A 210 5.72 3.43 16.66
CA ALA A 210 5.77 4.53 15.71
C ALA A 210 4.48 4.66 14.86
N ALA A 211 3.50 3.76 15.02
CA ALA A 211 2.29 3.74 14.22
C ALA A 211 1.24 4.76 14.71
N VAL A 212 0.56 5.40 13.77
CA VAL A 212 -0.58 6.30 14.00
C VAL A 212 -1.80 5.80 13.23
N PRO A 213 -3.04 6.00 13.73
CA PRO A 213 -4.25 5.60 13.03
C PRO A 213 -4.35 6.23 11.64
N VAL A 214 -4.90 5.49 10.68
CA VAL A 214 -5.22 6.02 9.35
C VAL A 214 -6.41 6.98 9.47
N ALA A 215 -6.27 8.22 9.02
CA ALA A 215 -7.41 9.12 8.91
C ALA A 215 -8.34 8.61 7.80
N SER A 216 -9.64 8.45 8.10
CA SER A 216 -10.62 8.00 7.11
C SER A 216 -11.99 8.59 7.41
N SER A 217 -12.63 9.16 6.39
CA SER A 217 -14.07 9.41 6.42
C SER A 217 -14.77 8.20 5.80
N THR A 218 -15.70 7.58 6.53
CA THR A 218 -16.58 6.56 5.95
C THR A 218 -17.71 7.30 5.24
N GLY A 219 -17.75 7.24 3.91
CA GLY A 219 -18.75 7.92 3.10
C GLY A 219 -20.13 7.30 3.25
N GLY A 220 -20.90 7.71 4.26
CA GLY A 220 -22.35 7.47 4.32
C GLY A 220 -23.12 8.65 3.70
N PRO A 221 -24.25 8.44 2.99
CA PRO A 221 -25.03 9.54 2.43
C PRO A 221 -25.69 10.32 3.57
N THR A 222 -25.23 11.54 3.83
CA THR A 222 -25.92 12.46 4.74
C THR A 222 -27.16 13.01 4.04
N THR A 223 -28.31 12.43 4.38
CA THR A 223 -29.61 13.08 4.14
C THR A 223 -29.69 14.30 5.06
N SER A 224 -29.59 15.50 4.47
CA SER A 224 -29.87 16.76 5.18
C SER A 224 -31.37 16.84 5.46
N GLY A 225 -31.77 16.41 6.65
CA GLY A 225 -33.09 16.64 7.23
C GLY A 225 -32.97 17.54 8.44
N GLY A 226 -33.44 18.78 8.33
CA GLY A 226 -33.45 19.74 9.43
C GLY A 226 -34.34 20.94 9.16
N SER A 227 -35.64 20.77 9.36
CA SER A 227 -36.59 21.87 9.59
C SER A 227 -36.39 22.46 11.00
N GLY A 228 -36.49 23.79 11.14
CA GLY A 228 -36.58 24.44 12.44
C GLY A 228 -36.46 25.96 12.36
N ALA A 229 -37.60 26.65 12.45
CA ALA A 229 -37.81 28.10 12.50
C ALA A 229 -37.01 28.79 13.64
N THR A 230 -36.69 30.09 13.63
CA THR A 230 -37.62 31.24 13.77
C THR A 230 -36.78 32.54 13.77
N GLY A 231 -37.29 33.65 13.23
CA GLY A 231 -36.71 34.98 13.51
C GLY A 231 -36.98 36.06 12.46
N THR A 232 -38.16 36.68 12.51
CA THR A 232 -38.63 37.81 11.69
C THR A 232 -37.88 39.11 11.96
N THR A 233 -37.55 39.91 10.94
CA THR A 233 -37.75 41.38 10.90
C THR A 233 -37.47 41.98 9.51
N GLY A 234 -38.45 42.75 9.01
CA GLY A 234 -38.30 44.01 8.26
C GLY A 234 -37.60 44.00 6.90
N GLY A 235 -38.38 44.08 5.82
CA GLY A 235 -37.86 44.20 4.45
C GLY A 235 -37.62 45.64 3.98
N VAL A 236 -36.85 45.79 2.90
CA VAL A 236 -36.98 46.79 1.84
C VAL A 236 -36.41 46.18 0.55
N ALA A 237 -37.13 46.33 -0.56
CA ALA A 237 -36.71 45.92 -1.89
C ALA A 237 -35.68 46.88 -2.49
N ALA A 238 -34.64 46.36 -3.14
CA ALA A 238 -33.88 47.08 -4.15
C ALA A 238 -33.28 46.12 -5.19
N THR A 239 -33.63 46.39 -6.43
CA THR A 239 -33.07 45.93 -7.70
C THR A 239 -31.56 46.09 -7.82
N GLY A 240 -30.88 45.18 -8.53
CA GLY A 240 -29.66 45.52 -9.27
C GLY A 240 -28.52 44.49 -9.27
N THR A 241 -28.35 43.85 -10.44
CA THR A 241 -27.06 43.65 -11.15
C THR A 241 -26.03 42.64 -10.61
N LYS A 242 -25.81 41.61 -11.44
CA LYS A 242 -24.67 40.66 -11.44
C LYS A 242 -23.33 41.40 -11.66
N PRO A 243 -22.25 40.94 -11.00
CA PRO A 243 -20.97 40.89 -11.70
C PRO A 243 -20.29 39.52 -11.58
N SER A 244 -19.79 39.07 -12.72
CA SER A 244 -18.74 38.05 -12.84
C SER A 244 -17.44 38.56 -12.23
N GLY A 245 -16.72 37.72 -11.50
CA GLY A 245 -15.38 38.02 -11.02
C GLY A 245 -14.58 36.74 -10.84
N ALA A 246 -13.73 36.43 -11.81
CA ALA A 246 -12.65 35.46 -11.68
C ALA A 246 -11.73 35.85 -10.52
N LYS A 247 -11.27 34.88 -9.73
CA LYS A 247 -10.19 35.07 -8.77
C LYS A 247 -8.98 34.23 -9.14
N GLU A 248 -8.07 34.92 -9.81
CA GLU A 248 -6.63 34.72 -9.76
C GLU A 248 -6.16 34.70 -8.29
N ARG A 249 -5.32 33.71 -7.92
CA ARG A 249 -4.59 33.72 -6.64
C ARG A 249 -3.10 33.48 -6.86
N LYS A 250 -2.40 34.62 -6.96
CA LYS A 250 -1.07 34.97 -6.44
C LYS A 250 -0.22 33.87 -5.79
N SER A 251 0.97 33.72 -6.36
CA SER A 251 2.22 33.25 -5.76
C SER A 251 2.58 33.98 -4.46
N GLY A 252 3.26 33.27 -3.55
CA GLY A 252 3.96 33.90 -2.42
C GLY A 252 4.49 32.95 -1.34
N VAL A 253 5.63 32.31 -1.61
CA VAL A 253 6.79 32.07 -0.71
C VAL A 253 6.56 31.35 0.63
N LEU A 254 7.17 30.15 0.80
CA LEU A 254 8.37 29.92 1.65
C LEU A 254 8.80 28.44 1.55
N GLY A 255 9.56 28.09 0.51
CA GLY A 255 10.17 26.76 0.37
C GLY A 255 11.51 26.73 1.08
N LEU A 256 11.59 26.08 2.25
CA LEU A 256 12.85 25.62 2.81
C LEU A 256 13.19 24.28 2.16
N ALA A 257 14.24 24.32 1.35
CA ALA A 257 14.76 23.19 0.60
C ALA A 257 15.39 22.15 1.53
N PHE A 258 14.82 20.95 1.56
CA PHE A 258 15.56 19.71 1.80
C PHE A 258 15.57 18.91 0.49
N ALA A 259 16.27 19.47 -0.50
CA ALA A 259 16.62 18.78 -1.73
C ALA A 259 18.10 18.41 -1.66
N GLY A 260 18.38 17.19 -1.24
CA GLY A 260 19.73 16.65 -1.22
C GLY A 260 19.77 15.35 -0.43
N VAL A 261 19.69 14.22 -1.15
CA VAL A 261 20.39 12.92 -0.90
C VAL A 261 19.68 11.73 -1.56
N VAL A 262 18.41 11.81 -2.02
CA VAL A 262 17.70 10.61 -2.55
C VAL A 262 17.81 10.42 -4.07
N ALA A 263 18.97 10.71 -4.67
CA ALA A 263 19.20 10.52 -6.11
C ALA A 263 20.32 9.51 -6.45
N ALA A 264 20.91 8.82 -5.47
CA ALA A 264 22.15 8.05 -5.69
C ALA A 264 22.06 6.52 -5.57
N MET A 265 20.88 5.91 -5.48
CA MET A 265 20.78 4.45 -5.19
C MET A 265 20.11 3.58 -6.25
N TRP A 266 19.96 4.08 -7.49
CA TRP A 266 19.38 3.31 -8.61
C TRP A 266 20.37 3.03 -9.75
N ALA A 267 21.69 3.11 -9.49
CA ALA A 267 22.73 2.86 -10.50
C ALA A 267 23.66 1.68 -10.18
N MET A 268 23.38 0.88 -9.15
CA MET A 268 24.14 -0.34 -8.86
C MET A 268 23.21 -1.43 -8.37
N ILE A 269 22.59 -2.13 -9.32
CA ILE A 269 22.29 -3.57 -9.38
C ILE A 269 21.89 -3.86 -10.83
#